data_AF-A0ABC9YA91-F1
#
_entry.id   AF-A0ABC9YA91-F1
#
_cell.length_a   1.000
_cell.length_b   1.000
_cell.length_c   1.000
_cell.angle_alpha   90.00
_cell.angle_beta   90.00
_cell.angle_gamma   90.00
#
_symmetry.space_group_name_H-M   'P 1'
#
loop_
_entity.id
_entity.type
_entity.pdbx_description
1 polymer ?
#
loop_
_entity_poly.entity_id
_entity_poly.type
_entity_poly.pdbx_seq_one_letter_code
_entity_poly.pdbx_strand_id
1 'polypeptide(L)'
;MLEQVEAPEGGCGLWEAHVGASSWPDRWTRAERSPRQGRFAGRTCDFVGDPTLEQFAPEEVKAIQLALDIAEREKWPTLYLYTNSWMVANALWGWLQQWKRNNWQRRGKPIWAAELWQDIAARLEKLVVKVRHVDAHIPKSQATEEHQNNHQVDQAAKIEVAQVDLPWQRKGELFIARWAHDTSGHQGRDATYRWAHDQGVDLSMDAISQVIHECETCAAIKQAKRVKPLCDMDSGIKCTLSKFADDTKLCGVVDTLEGRDAIQRDLDRLERWARANRMKFNKAKCKVLHVAQKANRVLGCIKRGVTSRSREVILPLYSALVRPHLEYCIQLWGPLHKKDMELLERVQRRATKLIRGLEHLSYEDRLRELGLFSLEKRRLRGDLIAAYQYLKGASRKDGEGLFIRECSDRTRGNGFELKEGRFRLDIRKKFFPVRVVRHWNRLPREVVEAPSLEVFKARLDEALGNVV
;
A
#
# COMPACT_ATOMS: atom_id res chain seq x y z
N MET A 1 -1.56 27.61 -44.43
CA MET A 1 -1.00 28.61 -43.50
C MET A 1 -1.33 28.15 -42.10
N LEU A 2 -0.30 28.07 -41.25
CA LEU A 2 -0.43 27.91 -39.81
C LEU A 2 -1.03 29.19 -39.24
N GLU A 3 -2.09 29.11 -38.44
CA GLU A 3 -2.42 30.16 -37.48
C GLU A 3 -2.60 29.53 -36.09
N GLN A 4 -1.89 30.14 -35.15
CA GLN A 4 -1.84 29.80 -33.74
C GLN A 4 -3.16 30.12 -33.04
N VAL A 5 -3.36 29.42 -31.94
CA VAL A 5 -4.45 29.55 -30.97
C VAL A 5 -4.43 30.93 -30.31
N GLU A 6 -5.56 31.64 -30.34
CA GLU A 6 -5.94 32.61 -29.30
C GLU A 6 -7.18 32.07 -28.58
N ALA A 7 -7.11 32.03 -27.25
CA ALA A 7 -8.25 31.72 -26.38
C ALA A 7 -9.02 33.01 -26.10
N PRO A 8 -10.37 33.04 -26.19
CA PRO A 8 -11.13 34.14 -25.63
C PRO A 8 -11.29 33.95 -24.12
N GLU A 9 -10.89 34.95 -23.36
CA GLU A 9 -11.32 35.17 -21.99
C GLU A 9 -12.85 35.44 -21.98
N GLY A 10 -13.59 34.70 -21.16
CA GLY A 10 -15.03 34.92 -20.95
C GLY A 10 -15.89 33.72 -21.33
N GLY A 11 -16.53 33.11 -20.32
CA GLY A 11 -17.19 31.82 -20.43
C GLY A 11 -18.35 31.71 -21.43
N CYS A 12 -18.31 30.65 -22.24
CA CYS A 12 -19.45 29.83 -22.68
C CYS A 12 -18.87 28.49 -23.16
N GLY A 13 -19.47 27.38 -22.70
CA GLY A 13 -18.81 26.07 -22.58
C GLY A 13 -18.27 25.45 -23.88
N LEU A 14 -16.98 25.08 -23.83
CA LEU A 14 -16.37 24.04 -24.66
C LEU A 14 -16.77 22.68 -24.07
N TRP A 15 -17.41 21.82 -24.86
CA TRP A 15 -17.80 20.47 -24.43
C TRP A 15 -17.27 19.42 -25.40
N GLU A 16 -16.63 18.38 -24.87
CA GLU A 16 -15.92 17.32 -25.61
C GLU A 16 -16.68 16.00 -25.53
N ALA A 17 -16.83 15.29 -26.65
CA ALA A 17 -17.44 13.96 -26.72
C ALA A 17 -16.42 12.94 -27.25
N HIS A 18 -16.17 11.88 -26.48
CA HIS A 18 -15.27 10.78 -26.84
C HIS A 18 -16.08 9.54 -27.24
N VAL A 19 -15.72 8.89 -28.35
CA VAL A 19 -16.39 7.72 -28.94
C VAL A 19 -15.36 6.60 -29.16
N GLY A 20 -15.51 5.46 -28.48
CA GLY A 20 -14.57 4.34 -28.49
C GLY A 20 -15.13 3.05 -29.09
N ALA A 21 -14.34 2.36 -29.90
CA ALA A 21 -14.65 1.10 -30.58
C ALA A 21 -14.28 -0.16 -29.78
N SER A 22 -15.15 -1.18 -29.78
CA SER A 22 -14.86 -2.55 -29.35
C SER A 22 -14.27 -3.39 -30.51
N SER A 23 -13.34 -4.29 -30.19
CA SER A 23 -12.62 -5.14 -31.16
C SER A 23 -13.54 -6.10 -31.93
N TRP A 24 -13.42 -6.12 -33.27
CA TRP A 24 -14.11 -7.08 -34.15
C TRP A 24 -13.70 -8.54 -33.92
N PRO A 25 -14.57 -9.53 -34.20
CA PRO A 25 -14.20 -10.95 -34.23
C PRO A 25 -13.19 -11.27 -35.36
N ASP A 26 -12.23 -12.13 -35.03
CA ASP A 26 -10.99 -12.55 -35.73
C ASP A 26 -11.03 -12.94 -37.24
N ARG A 27 -12.13 -12.72 -37.98
CA ARG A 27 -12.23 -13.15 -39.39
C ARG A 27 -11.80 -12.09 -40.42
N TRP A 28 -11.61 -10.83 -40.04
CA TRP A 28 -11.21 -9.74 -40.96
C TRP A 28 -9.78 -9.20 -40.74
N THR A 29 -9.10 -9.58 -39.65
CA THR A 29 -7.80 -9.03 -39.22
C THR A 29 -6.57 -9.69 -39.85
N ARG A 30 -6.72 -10.56 -40.87
CA ARG A 30 -5.61 -11.39 -41.39
C ARG A 30 -4.88 -10.86 -42.63
N ALA A 31 -5.06 -9.60 -43.02
CA ALA A 31 -4.42 -9.05 -44.24
C ALA A 31 -3.22 -8.11 -43.99
N GLU A 32 -2.85 -7.79 -42.75
CA GLU A 32 -1.80 -6.78 -42.47
C GLU A 32 -0.52 -7.37 -41.86
N ARG A 33 0.10 -8.34 -42.53
CA ARG A 33 1.52 -8.64 -42.32
C ARG A 33 2.27 -8.83 -43.63
N SER A 34 2.94 -7.79 -44.09
CA SER A 34 4.25 -7.94 -44.74
C SER A 34 5.07 -6.64 -44.66
N PRO A 35 6.32 -6.67 -44.14
CA PRO A 35 7.21 -5.52 -44.09
C PRO A 35 8.11 -5.50 -45.33
N ARG A 36 8.05 -4.45 -46.15
CA ARG A 36 9.19 -3.90 -46.94
C ARG A 36 8.73 -2.75 -47.86
N GLN A 37 9.38 -1.60 -47.67
CA GLN A 37 9.69 -0.55 -48.65
C GLN A 37 8.59 0.00 -49.58
N GLY A 38 8.24 1.28 -49.35
CA GLY A 38 8.19 2.29 -50.41
C GLY A 38 7.23 2.07 -51.58
N ARG A 39 5.91 2.20 -51.33
CA ARG A 39 4.88 2.78 -52.21
C ARG A 39 3.51 2.50 -51.59
N PHE A 40 2.86 3.53 -51.04
CA PHE A 40 1.46 3.41 -50.60
C PHE A 40 0.54 3.48 -51.83
N ALA A 41 0.33 2.31 -52.46
CA ALA A 41 -0.75 2.13 -53.44
C ALA A 41 -2.05 1.91 -52.68
N GLY A 42 -3.04 2.79 -52.92
CA GLY A 42 -4.37 2.69 -52.34
C GLY A 42 -5.01 1.32 -52.64
N ARG A 43 -5.24 0.54 -51.58
CA ARG A 43 -6.22 -0.54 -51.56
C ARG A 43 -7.17 -0.28 -50.40
N THR A 44 -8.19 0.51 -50.67
CA THR A 44 -9.38 0.57 -49.83
C THR A 44 -10.01 -0.82 -49.79
N CYS A 45 -10.18 -1.38 -48.59
CA CYS A 45 -11.04 -2.55 -48.35
C CYS A 45 -12.38 -2.37 -49.09
N ASP A 46 -12.94 -3.44 -49.62
CA ASP A 46 -14.15 -3.39 -50.44
C ASP A 46 -15.39 -3.04 -49.58
N PHE A 47 -15.62 -1.74 -49.37
CA PHE A 47 -16.77 -1.14 -48.69
C PHE A 47 -18.02 -1.19 -49.57
N VAL A 48 -18.59 -2.38 -49.69
CA VAL A 48 -19.76 -2.67 -50.53
C VAL A 48 -20.70 -3.56 -49.72
N GLY A 49 -21.88 -3.06 -49.35
CA GLY A 49 -22.80 -3.75 -48.44
C GLY A 49 -23.55 -4.92 -49.08
N ASP A 50 -23.79 -5.97 -48.28
CA ASP A 50 -24.85 -6.97 -48.50
C ASP A 50 -26.16 -6.43 -47.88
N PRO A 51 -27.27 -6.29 -48.64
CA PRO A 51 -28.53 -5.74 -48.15
C PRO A 51 -29.12 -6.50 -46.96
N THR A 52 -28.72 -7.76 -46.73
CA THR A 52 -29.25 -8.58 -45.63
C THR A 52 -28.66 -8.24 -44.26
N LEU A 53 -27.63 -7.38 -44.20
CA LEU A 53 -26.90 -7.00 -42.96
C LEU A 53 -27.21 -5.58 -42.47
N GLU A 54 -28.18 -4.87 -43.04
CA GLU A 54 -28.58 -3.51 -42.61
C GLU A 54 -29.02 -3.41 -41.14
N GLN A 55 -29.51 -4.51 -40.54
CA GLN A 55 -29.92 -4.55 -39.13
C GLN A 55 -28.73 -4.44 -38.14
N PHE A 56 -27.50 -4.61 -38.60
CA PHE A 56 -26.27 -4.56 -37.79
C PHE A 56 -25.41 -3.32 -38.09
N ALA A 57 -26.04 -2.15 -38.12
CA ALA A 57 -25.28 -0.90 -38.15
C ALA A 57 -24.31 -0.81 -36.93
N PRO A 58 -23.04 -0.41 -37.15
CA PRO A 58 -22.01 -0.48 -36.12
C PRO A 58 -22.34 0.51 -34.99
N GLU A 59 -22.09 0.07 -33.76
CA GLU A 59 -22.27 0.87 -32.54
C GLU A 59 -21.56 2.23 -32.64
N GLU A 60 -20.43 2.30 -33.34
CA GLU A 60 -19.67 3.52 -33.61
C GLU A 60 -20.47 4.61 -34.35
N VAL A 61 -21.24 4.24 -35.38
CA VAL A 61 -22.00 5.22 -36.18
C VAL A 61 -23.25 5.67 -35.43
N LYS A 62 -23.86 4.77 -34.65
CA LYS A 62 -24.98 5.09 -33.76
C LYS A 62 -24.56 6.01 -32.61
N ALA A 63 -23.36 5.83 -32.06
CA ALA A 63 -22.80 6.70 -31.03
C ALA A 63 -22.62 8.15 -31.53
N ILE A 64 -22.24 8.33 -32.80
CA ILE A 64 -22.16 9.66 -33.43
C ILE A 64 -23.54 10.29 -33.56
N GLN A 65 -24.54 9.54 -34.03
CA GLN A 65 -25.91 10.06 -34.11
C GLN A 65 -26.43 10.52 -32.74
N LEU A 66 -26.18 9.73 -31.69
CA LEU A 66 -26.56 10.12 -30.34
C LEU A 66 -25.85 11.39 -29.86
N ALA A 67 -24.55 11.53 -30.16
CA ALA A 67 -23.81 12.75 -29.83
C ALA A 67 -24.38 13.98 -30.57
N LEU A 68 -24.82 13.80 -31.82
CA LEU A 68 -25.47 14.85 -32.60
C LEU A 68 -26.88 15.18 -32.05
N ASP A 69 -27.69 14.18 -31.69
CA ASP A 69 -29.01 14.37 -31.08
C ASP A 69 -28.93 15.22 -29.79
N ILE A 70 -27.93 14.93 -28.95
CA ILE A 70 -27.68 15.69 -27.72
C ILE A 70 -27.22 17.11 -28.05
N ALA A 71 -26.27 17.26 -28.97
CA ALA A 71 -25.77 18.57 -29.37
C ALA A 71 -26.88 19.47 -29.94
N GLU A 72 -27.81 18.90 -30.71
CA GLU A 72 -28.96 19.62 -31.24
C GLU A 72 -29.98 19.98 -30.13
N ARG A 73 -30.29 19.05 -29.23
CA ARG A 73 -31.22 19.28 -28.11
C ARG A 73 -30.72 20.38 -27.17
N GLU A 74 -29.42 20.33 -26.85
CA GLU A 74 -28.76 21.27 -25.93
C GLU A 74 -28.24 22.54 -26.65
N LYS A 75 -28.49 22.67 -27.96
CA LYS A 75 -28.12 23.82 -28.80
C LYS A 75 -26.63 24.18 -28.75
N TRP A 76 -25.77 23.18 -28.90
CA TRP A 76 -24.32 23.40 -28.87
C TRP A 76 -23.82 24.14 -30.11
N PRO A 77 -22.94 25.14 -29.96
CA PRO A 77 -22.41 25.89 -31.09
C PRO A 77 -21.30 25.13 -31.86
N THR A 78 -20.61 24.20 -31.20
CA THR A 78 -19.56 23.37 -31.80
C THR A 78 -19.44 22.06 -31.04
N LEU A 79 -19.33 20.95 -31.76
CA LEU A 79 -19.14 19.61 -31.19
C LEU A 79 -17.73 19.10 -31.51
N TYR A 80 -16.96 18.74 -30.49
CA TYR A 80 -15.67 18.08 -30.64
C TYR A 80 -15.85 16.57 -30.48
N LEU A 81 -15.59 15.81 -31.55
CA LEU A 81 -15.68 14.36 -31.59
C LEU A 81 -14.29 13.73 -31.60
N TYR A 82 -14.01 12.89 -30.62
CA TYR A 82 -12.80 12.08 -30.57
C TYR A 82 -13.16 10.63 -30.88
N THR A 83 -12.52 10.02 -31.87
CA THR A 83 -12.78 8.62 -32.25
C THR A 83 -11.50 7.83 -32.47
N ASN A 84 -11.48 6.57 -32.05
CA ASN A 84 -10.43 5.60 -32.40
C ASN A 84 -10.74 4.82 -33.67
N SER A 85 -11.91 5.04 -34.28
CA SER A 85 -12.31 4.42 -35.54
C SER A 85 -11.78 5.25 -36.70
N TRP A 86 -10.77 4.70 -37.38
CA TRP A 86 -10.21 5.30 -38.58
C TRP A 86 -11.26 5.48 -39.68
N MET A 87 -12.24 4.58 -39.77
CA MET A 87 -13.34 4.66 -40.72
C MET A 87 -14.21 5.90 -40.46
N VAL A 88 -14.65 6.09 -39.21
CA VAL A 88 -15.48 7.22 -38.81
C VAL A 88 -14.76 8.54 -39.03
N ALA A 89 -13.50 8.62 -38.61
CA ALA A 89 -12.71 9.83 -38.75
C ALA A 89 -12.60 10.26 -40.23
N ASN A 90 -12.27 9.34 -41.14
CA ASN A 90 -12.15 9.67 -42.56
C ASN A 90 -13.50 9.92 -43.25
N ALA A 91 -14.57 9.25 -42.80
CA ALA A 91 -15.91 9.49 -43.29
C ALA A 91 -16.34 10.93 -43.03
N LEU A 92 -16.20 11.38 -41.77
CA LEU A 92 -16.52 12.74 -41.34
C LEU A 92 -15.56 13.80 -41.92
N TRP A 93 -14.29 13.44 -42.13
CA TRP A 93 -13.28 14.35 -42.68
C TRP A 93 -13.49 14.66 -44.17
N GLY A 94 -13.99 13.71 -44.96
CA GLY A 94 -14.11 13.97 -46.41
C GLY A 94 -14.89 12.96 -47.24
N TRP A 95 -15.08 11.71 -46.80
CA TRP A 95 -15.78 10.74 -47.66
C TRP A 95 -17.27 11.05 -47.81
N LEU A 96 -17.91 11.69 -46.82
CA LEU A 96 -19.32 12.10 -46.92
C LEU A 96 -19.61 12.96 -48.16
N GLN A 97 -18.73 13.91 -48.48
CA GLN A 97 -18.88 14.76 -49.67
C GLN A 97 -18.71 13.96 -50.97
N GLN A 98 -17.80 12.99 -50.96
CA GLN A 98 -17.58 12.10 -52.09
C GLN A 98 -18.71 11.10 -52.29
N TRP A 99 -19.32 10.60 -51.21
CA TRP A 99 -20.48 9.71 -51.25
C TRP A 99 -21.73 10.46 -51.70
N LYS A 100 -21.96 11.68 -51.20
CA LYS A 100 -23.07 12.55 -51.64
C LYS A 100 -23.02 12.81 -53.15
N ARG A 101 -21.82 13.05 -53.72
CA ARG A 101 -21.63 13.23 -55.18
C ARG A 101 -21.86 11.97 -56.01
N ASN A 102 -21.68 10.80 -55.41
CA ASN A 102 -21.86 9.50 -56.07
C ASN A 102 -23.20 8.84 -55.69
N ASN A 103 -24.21 9.63 -55.30
CA ASN A 103 -25.52 9.15 -54.85
C ASN A 103 -25.46 8.03 -53.80
N TRP A 104 -24.52 8.15 -52.85
CA TRP A 104 -24.30 7.19 -51.77
C TRP A 104 -24.01 5.77 -52.26
N GLN A 105 -23.40 5.67 -53.44
CA GLN A 105 -23.01 4.41 -54.06
C GLN A 105 -21.52 4.39 -54.35
N ARG A 106 -20.94 3.18 -54.32
CA ARG A 106 -19.57 2.91 -54.71
C ARG A 106 -19.53 1.69 -55.61
N ARG A 107 -18.97 1.83 -56.83
CA ARG A 107 -18.92 0.76 -57.85
C ARG A 107 -20.31 0.13 -58.15
N GLY A 108 -21.36 0.96 -58.19
CA GLY A 108 -22.72 0.53 -58.54
C GLY A 108 -23.50 -0.17 -57.42
N LYS A 109 -23.00 -0.13 -56.18
CA LYS A 109 -23.67 -0.70 -55.00
C LYS A 109 -23.77 0.35 -53.88
N PRO A 110 -24.80 0.29 -53.02
CA PRO A 110 -24.96 1.24 -51.92
C PRO A 110 -23.81 1.11 -50.92
N ILE A 111 -23.41 2.24 -50.35
CA ILE A 111 -22.47 2.23 -49.22
C ILE A 111 -23.12 1.59 -48.01
N TRP A 112 -22.31 0.98 -47.16
CA TRP A 112 -22.79 0.36 -45.93
C TRP A 112 -23.32 1.42 -44.95
N ALA A 113 -24.47 1.15 -44.33
CA ALA A 113 -25.21 2.08 -43.45
C ALA A 113 -25.52 3.45 -44.11
N ALA A 114 -25.86 3.46 -45.41
CA ALA A 114 -26.08 4.68 -46.19
C ALA A 114 -27.09 5.65 -45.56
N GLU A 115 -28.20 5.14 -45.00
CA GLU A 115 -29.23 5.97 -44.36
C GLU A 115 -28.71 6.73 -43.13
N LEU A 116 -27.88 6.09 -42.30
CA LEU A 116 -27.29 6.72 -41.12
C LEU A 116 -26.27 7.79 -41.50
N TRP A 117 -25.46 7.51 -42.54
CA TRP A 117 -24.51 8.49 -43.05
C TRP A 117 -25.18 9.68 -43.76
N GLN A 118 -26.33 9.46 -44.39
CA GLN A 118 -27.17 10.53 -44.96
C GLN A 118 -27.72 11.44 -43.86
N ASP A 119 -28.26 10.88 -42.79
CA ASP A 119 -28.75 11.63 -41.63
C ASP A 119 -27.63 12.45 -40.97
N ILE A 120 -26.48 11.81 -40.69
CA ILE A 120 -25.30 12.50 -40.15
C ILE A 120 -24.88 13.65 -41.07
N ALA A 121 -24.78 13.43 -42.38
CA ALA A 121 -24.36 14.47 -43.31
C ALA A 121 -25.33 15.66 -43.36
N ALA A 122 -26.65 15.42 -43.24
CA ALA A 122 -27.64 16.49 -43.19
C ALA A 122 -27.52 17.34 -41.92
N ARG A 123 -27.15 16.72 -40.78
CA ARG A 123 -26.97 17.42 -39.50
C ARG A 123 -25.66 18.19 -39.43
N LEU A 124 -24.60 17.67 -40.04
CA LEU A 124 -23.31 18.37 -40.17
C LEU A 124 -23.38 19.65 -41.01
N GLU A 125 -24.44 19.86 -41.81
CA GLU A 125 -24.68 21.14 -42.50
C GLU A 125 -25.13 22.25 -41.54
N LYS A 126 -25.66 21.89 -40.36
CA LYS A 126 -26.22 22.82 -39.36
C LYS A 126 -25.35 22.99 -38.12
N LEU A 127 -24.48 22.02 -37.83
CA LEU A 127 -23.64 21.98 -36.64
C LEU A 127 -22.15 21.91 -37.04
N VAL A 128 -21.33 22.78 -36.45
CA VAL A 128 -19.88 22.73 -36.65
C VAL A 128 -19.32 21.56 -35.82
N VAL A 129 -18.80 20.54 -36.50
CA VAL A 129 -18.20 19.37 -35.84
C VAL A 129 -16.70 19.31 -36.13
N LYS A 130 -15.89 19.25 -35.08
CA LYS A 130 -14.44 19.08 -35.16
C LYS A 130 -14.07 17.67 -34.74
N VAL A 131 -13.48 16.91 -35.65
CA VAL A 131 -13.16 15.50 -35.43
C VAL A 131 -11.66 15.32 -35.20
N ARG A 132 -11.29 14.58 -34.15
CA ARG A 132 -9.93 14.13 -33.88
C ARG A 132 -9.87 12.61 -33.81
N HIS A 133 -8.95 12.03 -34.57
CA HIS A 133 -8.66 10.59 -34.48
C HIS A 133 -7.63 10.34 -33.39
N VAL A 134 -7.93 9.46 -32.43
CA VAL A 134 -7.04 9.11 -31.31
C VAL A 134 -6.64 7.64 -31.43
N ASP A 135 -5.33 7.37 -31.54
CA ASP A 135 -4.84 5.99 -31.67
C ASP A 135 -5.08 5.20 -30.38
N ALA A 136 -5.71 4.04 -30.48
CA ALA A 136 -6.01 3.17 -29.36
C ALA A 136 -4.76 2.46 -28.78
N HIS A 137 -3.62 2.45 -29.48
CA HIS A 137 -2.46 1.61 -29.15
C HIS A 137 -1.23 2.39 -28.65
N ILE A 138 -1.43 3.44 -27.85
CA ILE A 138 -0.31 4.18 -27.22
C ILE A 138 0.07 3.55 -25.86
N PRO A 139 1.35 3.26 -25.59
CA PRO A 139 1.81 2.79 -24.28
C PRO A 139 1.46 3.78 -23.16
N LYS A 140 1.05 3.29 -21.99
CA LYS A 140 0.64 4.11 -20.83
C LYS A 140 1.66 5.18 -20.42
N SER A 141 2.95 4.99 -20.72
CA SER A 141 4.02 5.95 -20.45
C SER A 141 4.02 7.19 -21.35
N GLN A 142 3.24 7.20 -22.43
CA GLN A 142 3.16 8.30 -23.41
C GLN A 142 1.72 8.79 -23.64
N ALA A 143 0.75 8.28 -22.87
CA ALA A 143 -0.66 8.62 -23.03
C ALA A 143 -0.97 10.03 -22.50
N THR A 144 -1.42 10.93 -23.39
CA THR A 144 -2.02 12.23 -23.02
C THR A 144 -3.42 12.04 -22.43
N GLU A 145 -3.98 13.10 -21.83
CA GLU A 145 -5.34 13.13 -21.26
C GLU A 145 -6.42 12.61 -22.24
N GLU A 146 -6.31 12.99 -23.52
CA GLU A 146 -7.18 12.49 -24.60
C GLU A 146 -7.13 10.96 -24.78
N HIS A 147 -5.97 10.32 -24.57
CA HIS A 147 -5.82 8.86 -24.64
C HIS A 147 -6.43 8.16 -23.42
N GLN A 148 -6.39 8.82 -22.25
CA GLN A 148 -7.00 8.30 -21.02
C GLN A 148 -8.53 8.35 -21.13
N ASN A 149 -9.09 9.43 -21.66
CA ASN A 149 -10.54 9.55 -21.90
C ASN A 149 -11.03 8.53 -22.94
N ASN A 150 -10.28 8.34 -24.03
CA ASN A 150 -10.62 7.35 -25.05
C ASN A 150 -10.58 5.90 -24.52
N HIS A 151 -9.62 5.57 -23.65
CA HIS A 151 -9.56 4.26 -22.98
C HIS A 151 -10.75 4.03 -22.04
N GLN A 152 -11.22 5.08 -21.33
CA GLN A 152 -12.42 4.97 -20.49
C GLN A 152 -13.68 4.69 -21.33
N VAL A 153 -13.80 5.30 -22.52
CA VAL A 153 -14.93 5.04 -23.42
C VAL A 153 -14.86 3.65 -24.06
N ASP A 154 -13.67 3.15 -24.42
CA ASP A 154 -13.50 1.77 -24.89
C ASP A 154 -13.89 0.74 -23.81
N GLN A 155 -13.57 1.02 -22.53
CA GLN A 155 -14.06 0.21 -21.41
C GLN A 155 -15.59 0.28 -21.26
N ALA A 156 -16.19 1.44 -21.51
CA ALA A 156 -17.64 1.62 -21.49
C ALA A 156 -18.35 0.80 -22.58
N ALA A 157 -17.84 0.84 -23.81
CA ALA A 157 -18.36 0.04 -24.93
C ALA A 157 -18.25 -1.47 -24.67
N LYS A 158 -17.19 -1.93 -23.99
CA LYS A 158 -17.05 -3.33 -23.58
C LYS A 158 -18.09 -3.79 -22.54
N ILE A 159 -18.61 -2.88 -21.72
CA ILE A 159 -19.74 -3.17 -20.81
C ILE A 159 -21.04 -3.32 -21.62
N GLU A 160 -21.21 -2.52 -22.67
CA GLU A 160 -22.37 -2.55 -23.59
C GLU A 160 -22.54 -3.92 -24.27
N VAL A 161 -21.42 -4.50 -24.75
CA VAL A 161 -21.36 -5.85 -25.35
C VAL A 161 -21.68 -6.97 -24.34
N ALA A 162 -21.37 -6.78 -23.05
CA ALA A 162 -21.57 -7.79 -22.02
C ALA A 162 -23.00 -7.83 -21.45
N GLN A 163 -23.82 -6.79 -21.65
CA GLN A 163 -25.14 -6.63 -21.00
C GLN A 163 -26.26 -6.33 -22.00
N VAL A 164 -26.29 -7.09 -23.11
CA VAL A 164 -27.17 -6.86 -24.28
C VAL A 164 -28.66 -6.70 -23.91
N ASP A 165 -29.15 -7.40 -22.88
CA ASP A 165 -30.59 -7.50 -22.56
C ASP A 165 -31.19 -6.38 -21.66
N LEU A 166 -30.40 -5.39 -21.21
CA LEU A 166 -30.91 -4.34 -20.31
C LEU A 166 -31.51 -3.10 -21.03
N PRO A 167 -32.57 -2.46 -20.49
CA PRO A 167 -33.10 -1.19 -21.00
C PRO A 167 -32.05 -0.07 -20.94
N TRP A 168 -32.04 0.80 -21.95
CA TRP A 168 -31.05 1.86 -22.15
C TRP A 168 -30.86 2.81 -20.96
N GLN A 169 -31.94 3.19 -20.28
CA GLN A 169 -31.88 4.06 -19.10
C GLN A 169 -31.05 3.43 -17.96
N ARG A 170 -31.18 2.11 -17.78
CA ARG A 170 -30.46 1.36 -16.74
C ARG A 170 -28.99 1.12 -17.11
N LYS A 171 -28.69 1.02 -18.41
CA LYS A 171 -27.30 0.93 -18.92
C LYS A 171 -26.53 2.23 -18.67
N GLY A 172 -27.13 3.37 -18.98
CA GLY A 172 -26.54 4.69 -18.70
C GLY A 172 -26.31 4.94 -17.21
N GLU A 173 -27.27 4.54 -16.38
CA GLU A 173 -27.16 4.66 -14.92
C GLU A 173 -26.01 3.82 -14.34
N LEU A 174 -25.83 2.57 -14.80
CA LEU A 174 -24.72 1.70 -14.37
C LEU A 174 -23.35 2.24 -14.82
N PHE A 175 -23.27 2.84 -16.01
CA PHE A 175 -22.07 3.49 -16.49
C PHE A 175 -21.66 4.66 -15.58
N ILE A 176 -22.59 5.57 -15.32
CA ILE A 176 -22.33 6.73 -14.47
C ILE A 176 -22.03 6.29 -13.03
N ALA A 177 -22.70 5.25 -12.53
CA ALA A 177 -22.41 4.68 -11.21
C ALA A 177 -21.01 4.07 -11.11
N ARG A 178 -20.50 3.43 -12.16
CA ARG A 178 -19.12 2.92 -12.21
C ARG A 178 -18.10 4.05 -12.25
N TRP A 179 -18.33 5.04 -13.08
CA TRP A 179 -17.49 6.23 -13.13
C TRP A 179 -17.42 6.97 -11.79
N ALA A 180 -18.57 7.19 -11.13
CA ALA A 180 -18.63 7.78 -9.80
C ALA A 180 -17.92 6.91 -8.74
N HIS A 181 -18.05 5.59 -8.84
CA HIS A 181 -17.42 4.65 -7.92
C HIS A 181 -15.89 4.69 -8.01
N ASP A 182 -15.37 4.67 -9.24
CA ASP A 182 -13.93 4.72 -9.50
C ASP A 182 -13.34 6.07 -9.10
N THR A 183 -14.03 7.17 -9.41
CA THR A 183 -13.60 8.53 -9.10
C THR A 183 -13.66 8.85 -7.60
N SER A 184 -14.65 8.28 -6.88
CA SER A 184 -14.73 8.40 -5.41
C SER A 184 -13.66 7.57 -4.67
N GLY A 185 -12.82 6.81 -5.38
CA GLY A 185 -11.71 6.04 -4.80
C GLY A 185 -12.14 4.75 -4.09
N HIS A 186 -13.18 4.07 -4.57
CA HIS A 186 -13.64 2.78 -4.03
C HIS A 186 -14.04 2.80 -2.54
N GLN A 187 -14.51 3.93 -2.03
CA GLN A 187 -14.84 4.14 -0.61
C GLN A 187 -16.18 3.50 -0.17
N GLY A 188 -16.83 2.75 -1.06
CA GLY A 188 -18.09 2.05 -0.80
C GLY A 188 -19.33 2.84 -1.22
N ARG A 189 -20.50 2.26 -0.95
CA ARG A 189 -21.80 2.68 -1.48
C ARG A 189 -22.14 4.13 -1.12
N ASP A 190 -22.08 4.47 0.17
CA ASP A 190 -22.51 5.79 0.66
C ASP A 190 -21.54 6.92 0.27
N ALA A 191 -20.27 6.59 0.04
CA ALA A 191 -19.29 7.55 -0.46
C ALA A 191 -19.49 7.81 -1.96
N THR A 192 -19.77 6.75 -2.72
CA THR A 192 -20.07 6.85 -4.16
C THR A 192 -21.35 7.66 -4.40
N TYR A 193 -22.40 7.43 -3.60
CA TYR A 193 -23.65 8.18 -3.68
C TYR A 193 -23.47 9.66 -3.36
N ARG A 194 -22.78 9.99 -2.27
CA ARG A 194 -22.50 11.39 -1.90
C ARG A 194 -21.69 12.11 -2.96
N TRP A 195 -20.66 11.46 -3.49
CA TRP A 195 -19.85 12.03 -4.57
C TRP A 195 -20.69 12.35 -5.80
N ALA A 196 -21.55 11.42 -6.24
CA ALA A 196 -22.42 11.64 -7.39
C ALA A 196 -23.43 12.78 -7.15
N HIS A 197 -24.03 12.81 -5.97
CA HIS A 197 -24.97 13.86 -5.57
C HIS A 197 -24.31 15.25 -5.55
N ASP A 198 -23.08 15.36 -5.04
CA ASP A 198 -22.32 16.61 -5.02
C ASP A 198 -21.96 17.12 -6.43
N GLN A 199 -21.96 16.23 -7.44
CA GLN A 199 -21.77 16.57 -8.85
C GLN A 199 -23.10 16.76 -9.61
N GLY A 200 -24.24 16.78 -8.92
CA GLY A 200 -25.57 16.95 -9.51
C GLY A 200 -26.07 15.73 -10.29
N VAL A 201 -25.49 14.56 -10.05
CA VAL A 201 -25.84 13.29 -10.71
C VAL A 201 -26.67 12.45 -9.76
N ASP A 202 -27.93 12.19 -10.12
CA ASP A 202 -28.79 11.27 -9.35
C ASP A 202 -28.56 9.83 -9.79
N LEU A 203 -28.20 8.97 -8.83
CA LEU A 203 -27.91 7.55 -9.05
C LEU A 203 -28.67 6.71 -8.04
N SER A 204 -29.32 5.65 -8.51
CA SER A 204 -29.94 4.69 -7.60
C SER A 204 -28.89 3.95 -6.78
N MET A 205 -29.26 3.73 -5.53
CA MET A 205 -28.47 2.96 -4.58
C MET A 205 -28.28 1.50 -5.04
N ASP A 206 -29.14 0.99 -5.94
CA ASP A 206 -29.05 -0.36 -6.51
C ASP A 206 -28.01 -0.43 -7.63
N ALA A 207 -27.96 0.57 -8.52
CA ALA A 207 -26.92 0.67 -9.54
C ALA A 207 -25.51 0.75 -8.91
N ILE A 208 -25.35 1.57 -7.86
CA ILE A 208 -24.09 1.68 -7.12
C ILE A 208 -23.71 0.34 -6.47
N SER A 209 -24.68 -0.37 -5.90
CA SER A 209 -24.43 -1.66 -5.23
C SER A 209 -23.98 -2.74 -6.21
N GLN A 210 -24.63 -2.79 -7.37
CA GLN A 210 -24.27 -3.71 -8.45
C GLN A 210 -22.84 -3.42 -8.94
N VAL A 211 -22.54 -2.15 -9.18
CA VAL A 211 -21.21 -1.71 -9.61
C VAL A 211 -20.12 -2.11 -8.63
N ILE A 212 -20.36 -1.93 -7.33
CA ILE A 212 -19.41 -2.31 -6.26
C ILE A 212 -19.25 -3.83 -6.16
N HIS A 213 -20.32 -4.59 -6.36
CA HIS A 213 -20.30 -6.05 -6.30
C HIS A 213 -19.44 -6.65 -7.42
N GLU A 214 -19.53 -6.07 -8.62
CA GLU A 214 -18.77 -6.46 -9.80
C GLU A 214 -17.37 -5.83 -9.87
N CYS A 215 -17.01 -4.94 -8.93
CA CYS A 215 -15.71 -4.27 -8.91
C CYS A 215 -14.60 -5.18 -8.39
N GLU A 216 -13.64 -5.53 -9.26
CA GLU A 216 -12.46 -6.35 -8.91
C GLU A 216 -11.60 -5.70 -7.81
N THR A 217 -11.40 -4.38 -7.85
CA THR A 217 -10.65 -3.63 -6.83
C THR A 217 -11.31 -3.75 -5.46
N CYS A 218 -12.63 -3.58 -5.37
CA CYS A 218 -13.37 -3.79 -4.13
C CYS A 218 -13.34 -5.25 -3.66
N ALA A 219 -13.37 -6.21 -4.57
CA ALA A 219 -13.21 -7.63 -4.25
C ALA A 219 -11.82 -7.92 -3.66
N ALA A 220 -10.76 -7.34 -4.24
CA ALA A 220 -9.40 -7.43 -3.72
C ALA A 220 -9.25 -6.76 -2.34
N ILE A 221 -9.84 -5.58 -2.13
CA ILE A 221 -9.86 -4.89 -0.82
C ILE A 221 -10.61 -5.73 0.23
N LYS A 222 -11.76 -6.32 -0.11
CA LYS A 222 -12.51 -7.23 0.78
C LYS A 222 -11.70 -8.49 1.12
N GLN A 223 -10.95 -9.04 0.16
CA GLN A 223 -10.03 -10.15 0.43
C GLN A 223 -8.84 -9.72 1.29
N ALA A 224 -8.29 -8.52 1.11
CA ALA A 224 -7.23 -7.98 1.95
C ALA A 224 -7.71 -7.73 3.39
N LYS A 225 -8.97 -7.34 3.60
CA LYS A 225 -9.59 -7.24 4.93
C LYS A 225 -9.84 -8.59 5.63
N ARG A 226 -9.71 -9.74 4.92
CA ARG A 226 -9.77 -11.09 5.51
C ARG A 226 -8.43 -11.57 6.10
N VAL A 227 -7.36 -10.79 6.00
CA VAL A 227 -6.10 -11.09 6.68
C VAL A 227 -6.35 -11.06 8.19
N LYS A 228 -6.05 -12.17 8.89
CA LYS A 228 -6.16 -12.20 10.34
C LYS A 228 -5.14 -11.22 10.92
N PRO A 229 -5.50 -10.41 11.92
CA PRO A 229 -4.58 -9.46 12.49
C PRO A 229 -3.31 -10.19 12.99
N LEU A 230 -2.15 -9.53 12.90
CA LEU A 230 -0.85 -10.04 13.37
C LEU A 230 -0.91 -10.52 14.84
N CYS A 231 -1.89 -10.02 15.59
CA CYS A 231 -2.17 -10.38 16.96
C CYS A 231 -2.65 -11.84 17.14
N ASP A 232 -3.16 -12.50 16.09
CA ASP A 232 -3.59 -13.90 16.10
C ASP A 232 -2.45 -14.90 15.86
N MET A 233 -1.28 -14.42 15.41
CA MET A 233 -0.11 -15.27 15.13
C MET A 233 0.39 -16.00 16.40
N ASP A 234 0.09 -15.50 17.61
CA ASP A 234 0.50 -16.14 18.88
C ASP A 234 -0.36 -17.36 19.26
N SER A 235 -1.46 -17.59 18.55
CA SER A 235 -2.50 -18.51 19.02
C SER A 235 -1.97 -19.94 19.09
N GLY A 236 -1.91 -20.47 20.32
CA GLY A 236 -1.38 -21.78 20.71
C GLY A 236 0.07 -22.07 20.33
N ILE A 237 0.90 -21.01 20.28
CA ILE A 237 2.35 -21.12 20.39
C ILE A 237 2.69 -21.42 21.87
N LYS A 238 3.53 -22.43 22.12
CA LYS A 238 3.91 -22.84 23.50
C LYS A 238 5.17 -22.15 23.99
N CYS A 239 6.14 -21.96 23.10
CA CYS A 239 7.39 -21.24 23.35
C CYS A 239 7.11 -19.74 23.48
N THR A 240 8.07 -18.99 24.00
CA THR A 240 7.84 -17.56 24.13
C THR A 240 8.01 -16.89 22.78
N LEU A 241 6.99 -16.15 22.36
CA LEU A 241 7.00 -15.38 21.13
C LEU A 241 7.12 -13.90 21.48
N SER A 242 8.08 -13.20 20.88
CA SER A 242 8.25 -11.76 20.99
C SER A 242 8.09 -11.14 19.60
N LYS A 243 7.32 -10.05 19.50
CA LYS A 243 6.97 -9.41 18.23
C LYS A 243 7.29 -7.92 18.27
N PHE A 244 7.86 -7.42 17.18
CA PHE A 244 8.03 -6.01 16.93
C PHE A 244 7.91 -5.76 15.42
N ALA A 245 6.82 -5.14 14.96
CA ALA A 245 6.51 -4.97 13.53
C ALA A 245 6.61 -6.31 12.75
N ASP A 246 7.42 -6.37 11.69
CA ASP A 246 7.69 -7.58 10.91
C ASP A 246 8.70 -8.54 11.56
N ASP A 247 9.47 -8.06 12.54
CA ASP A 247 10.45 -8.85 13.28
C ASP A 247 9.77 -9.66 14.41
N THR A 248 9.73 -10.97 14.22
CA THR A 248 9.19 -11.92 15.21
C THR A 248 10.28 -12.89 15.67
N LYS A 249 10.47 -13.02 16.98
CA LYS A 249 11.44 -13.95 17.59
C LYS A 249 10.73 -14.98 18.47
N LEU A 250 10.98 -16.24 18.18
CA LEU A 250 10.57 -17.38 19.00
C LEU A 250 11.74 -17.81 19.89
N CYS A 251 11.50 -17.91 21.19
CA CYS A 251 12.48 -18.26 22.21
C CYS A 251 12.02 -19.49 22.99
N GLY A 252 12.92 -20.45 23.16
CA GLY A 252 12.72 -21.63 24.01
C GLY A 252 14.06 -22.22 24.44
N VAL A 253 14.04 -23.02 25.50
CA VAL A 253 15.22 -23.75 25.97
C VAL A 253 15.39 -25.01 25.10
N VAL A 254 16.60 -25.27 24.59
CA VAL A 254 16.91 -26.37 23.64
C VAL A 254 17.90 -27.39 24.20
N ASP A 255 18.07 -27.41 25.52
CA ASP A 255 18.93 -28.35 26.23
C ASP A 255 18.37 -29.78 26.24
N THR A 256 17.06 -29.95 26.10
CA THR A 256 16.39 -31.26 25.96
C THR A 256 15.83 -31.49 24.55
N LEU A 257 15.62 -32.76 24.19
CA LEU A 257 14.93 -33.16 22.95
C LEU A 257 13.52 -32.55 22.88
N GLU A 258 12.79 -32.59 24.00
CA GLU A 258 11.44 -32.04 24.14
C GLU A 258 11.41 -30.52 23.88
N GLY A 259 12.43 -29.79 24.35
CA GLY A 259 12.58 -28.35 24.12
C GLY A 259 12.82 -28.02 22.64
N ARG A 260 13.62 -28.84 21.95
CA ARG A 260 13.85 -28.72 20.50
C ARG A 260 12.56 -28.98 19.72
N ASP A 261 11.83 -30.04 20.07
CA ASP A 261 10.56 -30.40 19.42
C ASP A 261 9.45 -29.37 19.70
N ALA A 262 9.46 -28.73 20.88
CA ALA A 262 8.56 -27.64 21.18
C ALA A 262 8.83 -26.42 20.28
N ILE A 263 10.09 -26.00 20.14
CA ILE A 263 10.46 -24.88 19.27
C ILE A 263 10.13 -25.18 17.80
N GLN A 264 10.45 -26.39 17.32
CA GLN A 264 10.18 -26.75 15.93
C GLN A 264 8.67 -26.73 15.62
N ARG A 265 7.84 -27.30 16.49
CA ARG A 265 6.37 -27.27 16.32
C ARG A 265 5.80 -25.86 16.25
N ASP A 266 6.33 -24.95 17.06
CA ASP A 266 5.90 -23.56 17.08
C ASP A 266 6.38 -22.80 15.84
N LEU A 267 7.60 -23.07 15.35
CA LEU A 267 8.07 -22.56 14.06
C LEU A 267 7.17 -23.04 12.90
N ASP A 268 6.80 -24.32 12.88
CA ASP A 268 5.91 -24.89 11.86
C ASP A 268 4.50 -24.28 11.92
N ARG A 269 4.03 -23.96 13.13
CA ARG A 269 2.75 -23.26 13.33
C ARG A 269 2.83 -21.83 12.81
N LEU A 270 3.91 -21.11 13.07
CA LEU A 270 4.15 -19.77 12.53
C LEU A 270 4.20 -19.79 11.01
N GLU A 271 4.94 -20.73 10.41
CA GLU A 271 5.02 -20.87 8.96
C GLU A 271 3.64 -21.13 8.32
N ARG A 272 2.84 -22.02 8.93
CA ARG A 272 1.45 -22.25 8.49
C ARG A 272 0.58 -21.00 8.59
N TRP A 273 0.69 -20.24 9.68
CA TRP A 273 -0.03 -18.97 9.84
C TRP A 273 0.38 -17.95 8.76
N ALA A 274 1.68 -17.79 8.49
CA ALA A 274 2.16 -16.87 7.46
C ALA A 274 1.64 -17.24 6.07
N ARG A 275 1.70 -18.52 5.70
CA ARG A 275 1.15 -19.01 4.43
C ARG A 275 -0.36 -18.74 4.30
N ALA A 276 -1.12 -18.99 5.37
CA ALA A 276 -2.55 -18.72 5.40
C ALA A 276 -2.89 -17.23 5.25
N ASN A 277 -1.99 -16.33 5.68
CA ASN A 277 -2.13 -14.87 5.55
C ASN A 277 -1.39 -14.29 4.33
N ARG A 278 -1.01 -15.14 3.35
CA ARG A 278 -0.26 -14.76 2.13
C ARG A 278 1.05 -14.02 2.41
N MET A 279 1.67 -14.26 3.56
CA MET A 279 2.99 -13.75 3.93
C MET A 279 4.07 -14.81 3.68
N LYS A 280 5.30 -14.38 3.41
CA LYS A 280 6.46 -15.25 3.25
C LYS A 280 7.51 -14.96 4.33
N PHE A 281 7.93 -15.99 5.05
CA PHE A 281 9.09 -15.87 5.94
C PHE A 281 10.37 -15.69 5.13
N ASN A 282 11.15 -14.68 5.48
CA ASN A 282 12.49 -14.51 4.96
C ASN A 282 13.46 -15.46 5.68
N LYS A 283 13.58 -16.69 5.18
CA LYS A 283 14.46 -17.72 5.75
C LYS A 283 15.91 -17.26 5.90
N ALA A 284 16.41 -16.38 5.02
CA ALA A 284 17.77 -15.86 5.10
C ALA A 284 17.99 -14.93 6.31
N LYS A 285 16.93 -14.23 6.76
CA LYS A 285 16.95 -13.39 7.96
C LYS A 285 16.72 -14.16 9.26
N CYS A 286 16.15 -15.36 9.21
CA CYS A 286 15.97 -16.20 10.40
C CYS A 286 17.33 -16.71 10.91
N LYS A 287 17.76 -16.24 12.08
CA LYS A 287 19.03 -16.62 12.73
C LYS A 287 18.79 -17.06 14.17
N VAL A 288 19.48 -18.13 14.58
CA VAL A 288 19.55 -18.55 15.99
C VAL A 288 20.53 -17.63 16.72
N LEU A 289 20.10 -17.02 17.83
CA LEU A 289 20.88 -16.04 18.58
C LEU A 289 21.56 -16.69 19.80
N HIS A 290 22.85 -16.99 19.70
CA HIS A 290 23.68 -17.46 20.82
C HIS A 290 24.33 -16.29 21.59
N VAL A 291 23.52 -15.42 22.18
CA VAL A 291 23.96 -14.13 22.77
C VAL A 291 25.07 -14.31 23.81
N ALA A 292 24.81 -15.12 24.85
CA ALA A 292 25.77 -15.35 25.93
C ALA A 292 27.06 -16.03 25.45
N GLN A 293 26.95 -16.98 24.52
CA GLN A 293 28.10 -17.72 23.99
C GLN A 293 29.02 -16.80 23.17
N LYS A 294 28.45 -15.93 22.33
CA LYS A 294 29.22 -14.97 21.53
C LYS A 294 29.96 -13.99 22.45
N ALA A 295 29.27 -13.43 23.44
CA ALA A 295 29.88 -12.53 24.42
C ALA A 295 31.00 -13.23 25.23
N ASN A 296 30.80 -14.48 25.65
CA ASN A 296 31.82 -15.26 26.34
C ASN A 296 33.04 -15.58 25.45
N ARG A 297 32.85 -15.80 24.15
CA ARG A 297 33.97 -16.04 23.21
C ARG A 297 34.85 -14.79 23.11
N VAL A 298 34.24 -13.62 22.94
CA VAL A 298 34.95 -12.33 22.91
C VAL A 298 35.66 -12.07 24.24
N LEU A 299 34.97 -12.28 25.37
CA LEU A 299 35.58 -12.15 26.70
C LEU A 299 36.75 -13.13 26.89
N GLY A 300 36.65 -14.35 26.35
CA GLY A 300 37.73 -15.33 26.34
C GLY A 300 38.94 -14.87 25.51
N CYS A 301 38.72 -14.20 24.38
CA CYS A 301 39.78 -13.58 23.58
C CYS A 301 40.47 -12.47 24.37
N ILE A 302 39.72 -11.56 25.01
CA ILE A 302 40.29 -10.52 25.89
C ILE A 302 41.11 -11.19 27.00
N LYS A 303 40.56 -12.24 27.63
CA LYS A 303 41.23 -12.94 28.71
C LYS A 303 42.57 -13.56 28.26
N ARG A 304 42.71 -14.04 27.03
CA ARG A 304 43.96 -14.66 26.55
C ARG A 304 44.92 -13.66 25.91
N GLY A 305 44.40 -12.68 25.17
CA GLY A 305 45.21 -11.77 24.34
C GLY A 305 45.70 -10.52 25.06
N VAL A 306 45.06 -10.12 26.18
CA VAL A 306 45.45 -8.93 26.93
C VAL A 306 46.21 -9.33 28.18
N THR A 307 47.48 -8.92 28.26
CA THR A 307 48.35 -9.19 29.40
C THR A 307 47.95 -8.37 30.62
N SER A 308 47.75 -7.06 30.43
CA SER A 308 47.36 -6.15 31.52
C SER A 308 45.94 -6.41 32.02
N ARG A 309 45.78 -6.39 33.34
CA ARG A 309 44.50 -6.57 34.04
C ARG A 309 44.04 -5.32 34.78
N SER A 310 44.58 -4.15 34.42
CA SER A 310 44.15 -2.89 35.03
C SER A 310 42.71 -2.53 34.62
N ARG A 311 42.05 -1.75 35.48
CA ARG A 311 40.69 -1.24 35.24
C ARG A 311 40.63 -0.45 33.93
N GLU A 312 41.65 0.36 33.68
CA GLU A 312 41.78 1.27 32.53
C GLU A 312 41.86 0.51 31.20
N VAL A 313 42.26 -0.77 31.22
CA VAL A 313 42.37 -1.60 30.01
C VAL A 313 41.14 -2.50 29.86
N ILE A 314 40.78 -3.25 30.90
CA ILE A 314 39.72 -4.26 30.81
C ILE A 314 38.33 -3.63 30.69
N LEU A 315 38.08 -2.51 31.39
CA LEU A 315 36.76 -1.89 31.42
C LEU A 315 36.35 -1.30 30.05
N PRO A 316 37.22 -0.55 29.33
CA PRO A 316 36.92 -0.13 27.96
C PRO A 316 36.72 -1.30 27.00
N LEU A 317 37.55 -2.34 27.07
CA LEU A 317 37.43 -3.52 26.21
C LEU A 317 36.11 -4.27 26.43
N TYR A 318 35.71 -4.46 27.70
CA TYR A 318 34.42 -5.05 28.01
C TYR A 318 33.27 -4.19 27.45
N SER A 319 33.34 -2.87 27.65
CA SER A 319 32.30 -1.94 27.21
C SER A 319 32.19 -1.86 25.69
N ALA A 320 33.31 -1.91 24.96
CA ALA A 320 33.34 -1.76 23.50
C ALA A 320 33.09 -3.08 22.75
N LEU A 321 33.57 -4.22 23.26
CA LEU A 321 33.56 -5.48 22.50
C LEU A 321 32.54 -6.51 23.02
N VAL A 322 32.31 -6.55 24.34
CA VAL A 322 31.46 -7.57 24.95
C VAL A 322 30.05 -7.04 25.19
N ARG A 323 29.93 -5.84 25.74
CA ARG A 323 28.65 -5.22 26.12
C ARG A 323 27.69 -5.04 24.94
N PRO A 324 28.11 -4.67 23.71
CA PRO A 324 27.18 -4.58 22.58
C PRO A 324 26.49 -5.91 22.28
N HIS A 325 27.17 -7.06 22.43
CA HIS A 325 26.52 -8.36 22.24
C HIS A 325 25.43 -8.63 23.26
N LEU A 326 25.56 -8.10 24.48
CA LEU A 326 24.62 -8.31 25.58
C LEU A 326 23.45 -7.32 25.57
N GLU A 327 23.63 -6.15 24.98
CA GLU A 327 22.66 -5.04 25.03
C GLU A 327 21.98 -4.75 23.68
N TYR A 328 22.53 -5.21 22.57
CA TYR A 328 21.99 -4.91 21.23
C TYR A 328 20.54 -5.37 21.07
N CYS A 329 19.64 -4.46 20.68
CA CYS A 329 18.20 -4.70 20.48
C CYS A 329 17.48 -5.37 21.66
N ILE A 330 17.81 -5.01 22.90
CA ILE A 330 17.23 -5.64 24.08
C ILE A 330 15.70 -5.47 24.21
N GLN A 331 15.17 -4.41 23.61
CA GLN A 331 13.73 -4.16 23.48
C GLN A 331 13.03 -5.31 22.74
N LEU A 332 13.74 -5.96 21.81
CA LEU A 332 13.22 -7.03 20.97
C LEU A 332 13.28 -8.42 21.63
N TRP A 333 14.36 -8.73 22.35
CA TRP A 333 14.62 -10.11 22.83
C TRP A 333 14.81 -10.26 24.34
N GLY A 334 14.65 -9.20 25.13
CA GLY A 334 14.91 -9.19 26.59
C GLY A 334 14.55 -10.52 27.28
N PRO A 335 15.50 -11.17 27.99
CA PRO A 335 15.34 -12.51 28.54
C PRO A 335 14.18 -12.60 29.53
N LEU A 336 13.46 -13.73 29.47
CA LEU A 336 12.17 -13.90 30.15
C LEU A 336 12.29 -14.61 31.49
N HIS A 337 13.14 -15.63 31.54
CA HIS A 337 13.36 -16.42 32.74
C HIS A 337 14.49 -15.83 33.55
N LYS A 338 14.37 -15.92 34.88
CA LYS A 338 15.46 -15.55 35.80
C LYS A 338 16.77 -16.26 35.46
N LYS A 339 16.69 -17.54 35.05
CA LYS A 339 17.84 -18.34 34.59
C LYS A 339 18.57 -17.72 33.39
N ASP A 340 17.82 -17.18 32.43
CA ASP A 340 18.38 -16.55 31.22
C ASP A 340 19.02 -15.19 31.56
N MET A 341 18.36 -14.42 32.43
CA MET A 341 18.92 -13.17 32.97
C MET A 341 20.23 -13.44 33.70
N GLU A 342 20.27 -14.46 34.56
CA GLU A 342 21.47 -14.89 35.27
C GLU A 342 22.57 -15.41 34.33
N LEU A 343 22.21 -16.03 33.20
CA LEU A 343 23.17 -16.45 32.17
C LEU A 343 23.88 -15.25 31.53
N LEU A 344 23.15 -14.18 31.22
CA LEU A 344 23.77 -12.95 30.73
C LEU A 344 24.59 -12.27 31.83
N GLU A 345 24.04 -12.17 33.05
CA GLU A 345 24.70 -11.52 34.18
C GLU A 345 26.02 -12.21 34.54
N ARG A 346 26.11 -13.53 34.36
CA ARG A 346 27.35 -14.29 34.50
C ARG A 346 28.48 -13.78 33.60
N VAL A 347 28.17 -13.23 32.41
CA VAL A 347 29.20 -12.65 31.53
C VAL A 347 29.79 -11.39 32.15
N GLN A 348 28.97 -10.48 32.67
CA GLN A 348 29.44 -9.27 33.37
C GLN A 348 30.20 -9.64 34.66
N ARG A 349 29.69 -10.59 35.46
CA ARG A 349 30.39 -11.11 36.65
C ARG A 349 31.78 -11.63 36.35
N ARG A 350 31.94 -12.34 35.23
CA ARG A 350 33.24 -12.84 34.77
C ARG A 350 34.14 -11.70 34.32
N ALA A 351 33.61 -10.75 33.55
CA ALA A 351 34.38 -9.61 33.06
C ALA A 351 34.92 -8.75 34.20
N THR A 352 34.09 -8.41 35.19
CA THR A 352 34.54 -7.62 36.35
C THR A 352 35.50 -8.39 37.26
N LYS A 353 35.50 -9.74 37.23
CA LYS A 353 36.47 -10.56 37.97
C LYS A 353 37.85 -10.61 37.32
N LEU A 354 37.97 -10.22 36.05
CA LEU A 354 39.26 -10.18 35.35
C LEU A 354 40.11 -8.96 35.72
N ILE A 355 39.52 -7.98 36.40
CA ILE A 355 40.19 -6.74 36.78
C ILE A 355 40.97 -7.01 38.07
N ARG A 356 42.28 -6.71 38.03
CA ARG A 356 43.20 -6.92 39.15
C ARG A 356 42.77 -6.10 40.36
N GLY A 357 42.73 -6.71 41.54
CA GLY A 357 42.38 -6.06 42.80
C GLY A 357 40.89 -6.09 43.11
N LEU A 358 40.05 -6.61 42.20
CA LEU A 358 38.61 -6.73 42.42
C LEU A 358 38.16 -8.18 42.66
N GLU A 359 39.06 -9.17 42.59
CA GLU A 359 38.71 -10.60 42.55
C GLU A 359 38.01 -11.11 43.81
N HIS A 360 38.34 -10.50 44.95
CA HIS A 360 37.87 -10.84 46.28
C HIS A 360 36.56 -10.13 46.65
N LEU A 361 36.23 -9.04 45.95
CA LEU A 361 35.02 -8.28 46.21
C LEU A 361 33.76 -9.03 45.73
N SER A 362 32.64 -8.78 46.42
CA SER A 362 31.34 -9.28 45.98
C SER A 362 30.99 -8.73 44.60
N TYR A 363 30.01 -9.33 43.91
CA TYR A 363 29.60 -8.80 42.62
C TYR A 363 29.08 -7.36 42.71
N GLU A 364 28.27 -7.08 43.73
CA GLU A 364 27.69 -5.75 43.94
C GLU A 364 28.75 -4.70 44.28
N ASP A 365 29.75 -5.06 45.10
CA ASP A 365 30.89 -4.17 45.40
C ASP A 365 31.70 -3.85 44.16
N ARG A 366 31.96 -4.85 43.31
CA ARG A 366 32.65 -4.61 42.03
C ARG A 366 31.88 -3.67 41.12
N LEU A 367 30.55 -3.76 41.09
CA LEU A 367 29.72 -2.85 40.31
C LEU A 367 29.81 -1.42 40.84
N ARG A 368 29.75 -1.24 42.17
CA ARG A 368 29.94 0.06 42.83
C ARG A 368 31.30 0.67 42.51
N GLU A 369 32.38 -0.08 42.71
CA GLU A 369 33.76 0.36 42.48
C GLU A 369 34.01 0.77 41.03
N LEU A 370 33.41 0.04 40.09
CA LEU A 370 33.55 0.29 38.66
C LEU A 370 32.56 1.34 38.12
N GLY A 371 31.58 1.78 38.91
CA GLY A 371 30.50 2.66 38.45
C GLY A 371 29.63 2.00 37.37
N LEU A 372 29.36 0.70 37.49
CA LEU A 372 28.59 -0.07 36.52
C LEU A 372 27.21 -0.42 37.04
N PHE A 373 26.19 -0.29 36.20
CA PHE A 373 24.91 -0.94 36.42
C PHE A 373 24.99 -2.44 36.13
N SER A 374 24.16 -3.22 36.83
CA SER A 374 23.89 -4.62 36.45
C SER A 374 23.29 -4.67 35.03
N LEU A 375 23.46 -5.80 34.32
CA LEU A 375 22.87 -5.88 32.98
C LEU A 375 21.35 -5.75 33.03
N GLU A 376 20.72 -6.18 34.12
CA GLU A 376 19.27 -6.03 34.35
C GLU A 376 18.84 -4.56 34.34
N LYS A 377 19.50 -3.73 35.16
CA LYS A 377 19.25 -2.28 35.18
C LYS A 377 19.53 -1.66 33.81
N ARG A 378 20.57 -2.12 33.11
CA ARG A 378 20.88 -1.67 31.73
C ARG A 378 19.78 -2.00 30.73
N ARG A 379 19.13 -3.17 30.79
CA ARG A 379 17.99 -3.50 29.91
C ARG A 379 16.81 -2.58 30.19
N LEU A 380 16.49 -2.41 31.47
CA LEU A 380 15.40 -1.54 31.90
C LEU A 380 15.63 -0.12 31.39
N ARG A 381 16.85 0.39 31.55
CA ARG A 381 17.27 1.67 30.99
C ARG A 381 17.04 1.73 29.48
N GLY A 382 17.45 0.69 28.75
CA GLY A 382 17.23 0.60 27.30
C GLY A 382 15.75 0.61 26.91
N ASP A 383 14.91 -0.12 27.63
CA ASP A 383 13.45 -0.14 27.40
C ASP A 383 12.84 1.25 27.64
N LEU A 384 13.21 1.93 28.74
CA LEU A 384 12.68 3.25 29.07
C LEU A 384 13.15 4.34 28.10
N ILE A 385 14.39 4.26 27.61
CA ILE A 385 14.91 5.14 26.56
C ILE A 385 14.11 4.97 25.26
N ALA A 386 13.84 3.73 24.85
CA ALA A 386 13.04 3.47 23.67
C ALA A 386 11.60 3.97 23.84
N ALA A 387 11.00 3.78 25.02
CA ALA A 387 9.67 4.32 25.32
C ALA A 387 9.65 5.85 25.23
N TYR A 388 10.64 6.55 25.78
CA TYR A 388 10.76 8.00 25.63
C TYR A 388 10.83 8.42 24.15
N GLN A 389 11.59 7.70 23.32
CA GLN A 389 11.68 8.00 21.89
C GLN A 389 10.35 7.86 21.16
N TYR A 390 9.54 6.85 21.50
CA TYR A 390 8.19 6.66 20.93
C TYR A 390 7.15 7.64 21.46
N LEU A 391 7.31 8.13 22.71
CA LEU A 391 6.31 9.00 23.33
C LEU A 391 6.58 10.48 23.08
N LYS A 392 7.85 10.89 23.13
CA LYS A 392 8.27 12.30 23.13
C LYS A 392 9.44 12.60 22.18
N GLY A 393 10.14 11.58 21.69
CA GLY A 393 11.31 11.76 20.83
C GLY A 393 11.01 11.72 19.34
N ALA A 394 12.05 11.48 18.55
CA ALA A 394 12.02 11.51 17.09
C ALA A 394 11.10 10.44 16.46
N SER A 395 10.85 9.33 17.15
CA SER A 395 10.03 8.21 16.67
C SER A 395 8.58 8.31 17.13
N ARG A 396 8.08 9.53 17.42
CA ARG A 396 6.73 9.74 17.95
C ARG A 396 5.63 9.17 17.04
N LYS A 397 5.78 9.32 15.72
CA LYS A 397 4.83 8.78 14.73
C LYS A 397 4.73 7.26 14.79
N ASP A 398 5.86 6.57 14.95
CA ASP A 398 5.89 5.10 15.08
C ASP A 398 5.34 4.62 16.43
N GLY A 399 5.30 5.51 17.43
CA GLY A 399 4.70 5.27 18.74
C GLY A 399 3.18 5.36 18.77
N GLU A 400 2.56 5.99 17.76
CA GLU A 400 1.11 6.17 17.67
C GLU A 400 0.42 4.79 17.50
N GLY A 401 -0.22 4.32 18.57
CA GLY A 401 -0.85 3.00 18.63
C GLY A 401 -0.07 1.93 19.39
N LEU A 402 1.22 2.16 19.72
CA LEU A 402 1.99 1.28 20.60
C LEU A 402 1.67 1.51 22.08
N PHE A 403 1.46 2.77 22.45
CA PHE A 403 1.12 3.17 23.81
C PHE A 403 -0.19 3.94 23.84
N ILE A 404 -1.02 3.65 24.84
CA ILE A 404 -2.23 4.40 25.11
C ILE A 404 -1.95 5.28 26.32
N ARG A 405 -2.03 6.59 26.13
CA ARG A 405 -1.96 7.55 27.24
C ARG A 405 -3.24 7.46 28.06
N GLU A 406 -3.09 7.41 29.37
CA GLU A 406 -4.23 7.50 30.28
C GLU A 406 -4.64 8.97 30.43
N CYS A 407 -5.91 9.29 30.20
CA CYS A 407 -6.47 10.59 30.52
C CYS A 407 -6.93 10.53 31.97
N SER A 408 -6.07 10.98 32.87
CA SER A 408 -6.28 10.92 34.32
C SER A 408 -6.14 12.32 34.89
N ASP A 409 -7.17 12.79 35.60
CA ASP A 409 -7.15 14.05 36.33
C ASP A 409 -6.40 13.95 37.67
N ARG A 410 -5.71 12.83 37.93
CA ARG A 410 -5.00 12.58 39.19
C ARG A 410 -3.72 13.42 39.27
N THR A 411 -3.69 14.31 40.25
CA THR A 411 -2.57 15.22 40.54
C THR A 411 -1.35 14.56 41.21
N ARG A 412 -1.45 13.29 41.65
CA ARG A 412 -0.39 12.54 42.36
C ARG A 412 0.44 11.59 41.48
N GLY A 413 0.27 11.61 40.16
CA GLY A 413 1.06 10.82 39.21
C GLY A 413 2.24 11.61 38.62
N ASN A 414 3.03 10.96 37.75
CA ASN A 414 4.17 11.62 37.07
C ASN A 414 3.76 12.54 35.90
N GLY A 415 2.46 12.79 35.72
CA GLY A 415 1.90 13.68 34.69
C GLY A 415 1.81 13.09 33.27
N PHE A 416 2.41 11.91 33.03
CA PHE A 416 2.37 11.22 31.74
C PHE A 416 2.19 9.71 31.94
N GLU A 417 1.02 9.32 32.43
CA GLU A 417 0.70 7.92 32.70
C GLU A 417 0.31 7.17 31.41
N LEU A 418 0.81 5.94 31.31
CA LEU A 418 0.48 5.00 30.26
C LEU A 418 -0.50 3.95 30.79
N LYS A 419 -1.52 3.64 29.99
CA LYS A 419 -2.52 2.63 30.32
C LYS A 419 -1.93 1.23 30.13
N GLU A 420 -2.01 0.40 31.18
CA GLU A 420 -1.63 -1.01 31.07
C GLU A 420 -2.73 -1.79 30.33
N GLY A 421 -2.36 -2.43 29.21
CA GLY A 421 -3.27 -3.29 28.45
C GLY A 421 -3.69 -4.51 29.25
N ARG A 422 -5.00 -4.80 29.33
CA ARG A 422 -5.52 -6.02 29.96
C ARG A 422 -5.58 -7.15 28.93
N PHE A 423 -4.94 -8.27 29.24
CA PHE A 423 -4.92 -9.45 28.37
C PHE A 423 -5.46 -10.67 29.11
N ARG A 424 -6.22 -11.51 28.42
CA ARG A 424 -6.76 -12.77 28.97
C ARG A 424 -5.68 -13.81 29.24
N LEU A 425 -4.57 -13.76 28.51
CA LEU A 425 -3.46 -14.70 28.60
C LEU A 425 -2.14 -13.95 28.91
N ASP A 426 -1.25 -14.61 29.63
CA ASP A 426 0.02 -14.04 30.10
C ASP A 426 1.08 -13.87 29.00
N ILE A 427 0.81 -14.38 27.80
CA ILE A 427 1.72 -14.40 26.66
C ILE A 427 2.18 -12.97 26.28
N ARG A 428 1.28 -11.99 26.33
CA ARG A 428 1.57 -10.59 25.95
C ARG A 428 2.16 -9.74 27.07
N LYS A 429 2.14 -10.21 28.32
CA LYS A 429 2.65 -9.45 29.49
C LYS A 429 4.13 -9.08 29.36
N LYS A 430 4.87 -9.78 28.49
CA LYS A 430 6.33 -9.65 28.35
C LYS A 430 6.77 -8.87 27.12
N PHE A 431 5.82 -8.40 26.31
CA PHE A 431 6.11 -7.60 25.13
C PHE A 431 6.60 -6.22 25.57
N PHE A 432 7.50 -5.63 24.77
CA PHE A 432 8.03 -4.28 25.01
C PHE A 432 6.96 -3.26 25.44
N PRO A 433 5.86 -3.04 24.68
CA PRO A 433 4.86 -2.02 25.04
C PRO A 433 4.09 -2.34 26.32
N VAL A 434 4.13 -3.58 26.81
CA VAL A 434 3.40 -3.97 28.03
C VAL A 434 4.34 -3.94 29.24
N ARG A 435 5.55 -4.50 29.12
CA ARG A 435 6.49 -4.60 30.24
C ARG A 435 7.03 -3.23 30.69
N VAL A 436 7.15 -2.28 29.77
CA VAL A 436 7.71 -0.95 30.07
C VAL A 436 6.73 -0.05 30.83
N VAL A 437 5.42 -0.23 30.65
CA VAL A 437 4.36 0.67 31.19
C VAL A 437 4.47 0.83 32.70
N ARG A 438 4.59 -0.27 33.44
CA ARG A 438 4.71 -0.22 34.91
C ARG A 438 5.96 0.50 35.38
N HIS A 439 7.07 0.34 34.67
CA HIS A 439 8.32 1.01 35.02
C HIS A 439 8.27 2.49 34.66
N TRP A 440 7.68 2.83 33.50
CA TRP A 440 7.46 4.21 33.08
C TRP A 440 6.61 4.98 34.08
N ASN A 441 5.47 4.43 34.51
CA ASN A 441 4.56 5.10 35.45
C ASN A 441 5.17 5.31 36.85
N ARG A 442 6.24 4.57 37.19
CA ARG A 442 6.99 4.74 38.45
C ARG A 442 8.10 5.78 38.36
N LEU A 443 8.42 6.29 37.16
CA LEU A 443 9.45 7.30 37.01
C LEU A 443 9.01 8.62 37.63
N PRO A 444 9.93 9.37 38.28
CA PRO A 444 9.66 10.72 38.74
C PRO A 444 9.23 11.64 37.59
N ARG A 445 8.37 12.61 37.91
CA ARG A 445 7.88 13.61 36.96
C ARG A 445 9.03 14.32 36.23
N GLU A 446 10.08 14.68 36.96
CA GLU A 446 11.26 15.36 36.42
C GLU A 446 11.97 14.54 35.34
N VAL A 447 12.02 13.21 35.47
CA VAL A 447 12.60 12.33 34.45
C VAL A 447 11.69 12.33 33.22
N VAL A 448 10.39 12.16 33.42
CA VAL A 448 9.39 12.02 32.36
C VAL A 448 9.22 13.31 31.56
N GLU A 449 9.29 14.47 32.20
CA GLU A 449 9.19 15.81 31.59
C GLU A 449 10.51 16.30 30.97
N ALA A 450 11.53 15.45 30.87
CA ALA A 450 12.79 15.83 30.24
C ALA A 450 12.57 16.38 28.80
N PRO A 451 13.17 17.53 28.46
CA PRO A 451 12.94 18.22 27.17
C PRO A 451 13.69 17.58 26.01
N SER A 452 14.77 16.83 26.28
CA SER A 452 15.55 16.13 25.26
C SER A 452 15.92 14.72 25.70
N LEU A 453 16.33 13.90 24.73
CA LEU A 453 16.79 12.54 24.97
C LEU A 453 18.05 12.49 25.85
N GLU A 454 18.98 13.44 25.71
CA GLU A 454 20.18 13.54 26.54
C GLU A 454 19.81 13.82 28.00
N VAL A 455 18.92 14.79 28.24
CA VAL A 455 18.45 15.14 29.58
C VAL A 455 17.69 13.97 30.20
N PHE A 456 16.86 13.28 29.40
CA PHE A 456 16.15 12.08 29.85
C PHE A 456 17.12 11.00 30.30
N LYS A 457 18.17 10.70 29.50
CA LYS A 457 19.17 9.69 29.84
C LYS A 457 19.89 10.00 31.14
N ALA A 458 20.30 11.26 31.35
CA ALA A 458 21.00 11.69 32.56
C ALA A 458 20.11 11.56 33.81
N ARG A 459 18.89 12.09 33.77
CA ARG A 459 17.92 12.00 34.88
C ARG A 459 17.51 10.55 35.15
N LEU A 460 17.38 9.74 34.11
CA LEU A 460 17.09 8.31 34.24
C LEU A 460 18.22 7.55 34.92
N ASP A 461 19.48 7.88 34.62
CA ASP A 461 20.64 7.24 35.25
C ASP A 461 20.68 7.54 36.76
N GLU A 462 20.37 8.77 37.17
CA GLU A 462 20.24 9.13 38.58
C GLU A 462 19.09 8.38 39.26
N ALA A 463 17.90 8.37 38.62
CA ALA A 463 16.73 7.66 39.14
C ALA A 463 16.96 6.15 39.29
N LEU A 464 17.69 5.52 38.36
CA LEU A 464 18.04 4.10 38.43
C LEU A 464 19.19 3.80 39.39
N GLY A 465 20.06 4.78 39.66
CA GLY A 465 21.15 4.68 40.63
C GLY A 465 20.67 4.62 42.08
N ASN A 466 19.58 5.32 42.40
CA ASN A 466 18.99 5.39 43.74
C ASN A 466 18.11 4.16 44.09
N VAL A 467 17.74 3.34 43.10
CA VAL A 467 17.01 2.09 43.32
C VAL A 467 18.04 0.99 43.46
N VAL A 468 18.44 0.66 44.69
CA VAL A 468 19.38 -0.44 45.00
C VAL A 468 18.81 -1.77 44.55
#